data_AF-A0A963ID67-F1
#
_entry.id   AF-A0A963ID67-F1
#
_cell.length_a   1.000
_cell.length_b   1.000
_cell.length_c   1.000
_cell.angle_alpha   90.00
_cell.angle_beta   90.00
_cell.angle_gamma   90.00
#
_symmetry.space_group_name_H-M   'P 1'
#
loop_
_entity.id
_entity.type
_entity.pdbx_description
1 polymer ?
#
loop_
_entity_poly.entity_id
_entity_poly.type
_entity_poly.pdbx_seq_one_letter_code
_entity_poly.pdbx_strand_id
1 'polypeptide(L)'
;MQTVKVQHEDFDVGQLTRALSAGRTDVGAVTTFVGLVRGASDGVQEMTLEHYPGMTEAALAEIADEACRRWALMAVTVVHRVGALAPGAQIVFVGVAGAHRG
;
A
#
# COMPACT_ATOMS: atom_id res chain seq x y z
N MET A 1 -2.24 9.60 -10.68
CA MET A 1 -2.72 8.23 -11.00
C MET A 1 -2.94 7.48 -9.69
N GLN A 2 -4.03 6.73 -9.57
CA GLN A 2 -4.38 5.97 -8.37
C GLN A 2 -4.47 4.49 -8.70
N THR A 3 -3.97 3.64 -7.81
CA THR A 3 -4.06 2.18 -7.94
C THR A 3 -4.35 1.60 -6.57
N VAL A 4 -5.45 0.84 -6.47
CA VAL A 4 -5.84 0.10 -5.26
C VAL A 4 -5.98 -1.37 -5.65
N LYS A 5 -5.34 -2.27 -4.89
CA LYS A 5 -5.42 -3.71 -5.09
C LYS A 5 -5.52 -4.44 -3.77
N VAL A 6 -6.40 -5.44 -3.72
CA VAL A 6 -6.45 -6.46 -2.67
C VAL A 6 -6.10 -7.79 -3.33
N GLN A 7 -5.14 -8.53 -2.77
CA GLN A 7 -4.61 -9.76 -3.38
C GLN A 7 -4.06 -10.75 -2.34
N HIS A 8 -3.79 -11.99 -2.72
CA HIS A 8 -3.15 -12.97 -1.82
C HIS A 8 -1.62 -12.95 -1.94
N GLU A 9 -1.15 -12.78 -3.18
CA GLU A 9 0.24 -12.85 -3.57
C GLU A 9 1.04 -11.70 -2.95
N ASP A 10 2.33 -11.94 -2.73
CA ASP A 10 3.23 -10.90 -2.28
C ASP A 10 3.48 -9.83 -3.36
N PHE A 11 4.04 -8.69 -2.96
CA PHE A 11 4.34 -7.58 -3.87
C PHE A 11 5.82 -7.18 -3.81
N ASP A 12 6.36 -6.66 -4.91
CA ASP A 12 7.70 -6.11 -4.95
C ASP A 12 7.68 -4.61 -4.61
N VAL A 13 8.17 -4.26 -3.43
CA VAL A 13 8.22 -2.88 -2.92
C VAL A 13 9.00 -1.96 -3.87
N GLY A 14 10.09 -2.45 -4.44
CA GLY A 14 10.92 -1.67 -5.36
C GLY A 14 10.19 -1.35 -6.65
N GLN A 15 9.46 -2.31 -7.21
CA GLN A 15 8.66 -2.15 -8.42
C GLN A 15 7.52 -1.15 -8.18
N LEU A 16 6.78 -1.31 -7.08
CA LEU A 16 5.71 -0.39 -6.73
C LEU A 16 6.23 1.03 -6.47
N THR A 17 7.36 1.16 -5.79
CA THR A 17 8.00 2.46 -5.54
C THR A 17 8.44 3.14 -6.86
N ARG A 18 9.09 2.39 -7.76
CA ARG A 18 9.52 2.93 -9.06
C ARG A 18 8.34 3.35 -9.94
N ALA A 19 7.21 2.64 -9.86
CA ALA A 19 6.02 2.95 -10.64
C ALA A 19 5.41 4.32 -10.30
N LEU A 20 5.57 4.81 -9.07
CA LEU A 20 5.00 6.09 -8.62
C LEU A 20 5.58 7.32 -9.34
N SER A 21 6.80 7.22 -9.88
CA SER A 21 7.48 8.31 -10.59
C SER A 21 7.92 7.92 -12.01
N ALA A 22 7.50 6.75 -12.51
CA ALA A 22 7.96 6.23 -13.79
C ALA A 22 7.67 7.20 -14.93
N GLY A 23 8.71 7.57 -15.68
CA GLY A 23 8.62 8.49 -16.82
C GLY A 23 8.32 9.95 -16.45
N ARG A 24 8.40 10.32 -15.15
CA ARG A 24 8.12 11.68 -14.68
C ARG A 24 9.34 12.33 -14.07
N THR A 25 9.55 13.61 -14.42
CA THR A 25 10.64 14.45 -13.92
C THR A 25 10.16 15.54 -12.96
N ASP A 26 8.85 15.67 -12.76
CA ASP A 26 8.21 16.67 -11.90
C ASP A 26 7.83 16.12 -10.52
N VAL A 27 8.08 14.83 -10.26
CA VAL A 27 7.98 14.22 -8.93
C VAL A 27 9.27 14.52 -8.15
N GLY A 28 9.14 15.23 -7.03
CA GLY A 28 10.27 15.58 -6.18
C GLY A 28 10.37 14.75 -4.89
N ALA A 29 9.35 13.96 -4.56
CA ALA A 29 9.39 13.03 -3.45
C ALA A 29 8.49 11.82 -3.68
N VAL A 30 8.96 10.66 -3.22
CA VAL A 30 8.17 9.43 -3.08
C VAL A 30 8.30 8.96 -1.63
N THR A 31 7.17 8.71 -0.99
CA THR A 31 7.11 8.16 0.37
C THR A 31 6.34 6.86 0.35
N THR A 32 6.90 5.83 0.97
CA THR A 32 6.26 4.52 1.07
C THR A 32 6.19 4.04 2.51
N PHE A 33 5.17 3.25 2.79
CA PHE A 33 4.95 2.53 4.02
C PHE A 33 4.70 1.06 3.69
N VAL A 34 5.40 0.17 4.39
CA VAL A 34 5.20 -1.28 4.30
C VAL A 34 4.84 -1.80 5.68
N GLY A 35 3.62 -2.31 5.82
CA GLY A 35 3.20 -3.02 7.02
C GLY A 35 3.66 -4.48 6.94
N LEU A 36 4.28 -4.97 8.01
CA LEU A 36 4.74 -6.36 8.13
C LEU A 36 4.01 -7.06 9.27
N VAL A 37 3.80 -8.37 9.16
CA VAL A 37 3.30 -9.17 10.29
C VAL A 37 4.32 -9.13 11.41
N ARG A 38 3.97 -8.53 12.54
CA ARG A 38 4.83 -8.52 13.72
C ARG A 38 4.83 -9.91 14.36
N GLY A 39 6.00 -10.50 14.53
CA GLY A 39 6.15 -11.67 15.40
C GLY A 39 5.90 -11.29 16.86
N ALA A 40 5.07 -12.05 17.55
CA ALA A 40 4.84 -11.87 18.98
C ALA A 40 5.80 -12.77 19.79
N SER A 41 6.20 -12.32 20.98
CA SER A 41 7.04 -13.11 21.92
C SER A 41 6.34 -14.37 22.44
N ASP A 42 5.03 -14.44 22.26
CA ASP A 42 4.06 -15.39 22.77
C ASP A 42 3.62 -16.44 21.72
N GLY A 43 4.32 -16.50 20.57
CA GLY A 43 4.21 -17.63 19.64
C GLY A 43 3.13 -17.52 18.58
N VAL A 44 2.77 -16.31 18.13
CA VAL A 44 1.90 -16.12 16.94
C VAL A 44 2.53 -16.84 15.74
N GLN A 45 1.87 -17.91 15.28
CA GLN A 45 2.35 -18.71 14.16
C GLN A 45 1.88 -18.16 12.81
N GLU A 46 0.70 -17.51 12.77
CA GLU A 46 0.08 -17.02 11.54
C GLU A 46 -0.98 -15.96 11.84
N MET A 47 -1.10 -14.95 10.98
CA MET A 47 -2.21 -14.00 10.97
C MET A 47 -3.06 -14.22 9.72
N THR A 48 -4.34 -14.53 9.91
CA THR A 48 -5.31 -14.66 8.81
C THR A 48 -6.09 -13.37 8.68
N LEU A 49 -5.97 -12.73 7.51
CA LEU A 49 -6.73 -11.54 7.17
C LEU A 49 -7.81 -11.88 6.16
N GLU A 50 -9.06 -11.83 6.59
CA GLU A 50 -10.21 -11.90 5.70
C GLU A 50 -10.62 -10.50 5.24
N HIS A 51 -11.21 -10.42 4.06
CA HIS A 51 -11.79 -9.18 3.54
C HIS A 51 -13.17 -9.47 2.96
N TYR A 52 -14.01 -8.46 2.90
CA TYR A 52 -15.27 -8.52 2.17
C TYR A 52 -15.01 -8.06 0.73
N PRO A 53 -15.08 -8.97 -0.26
CA PRO A 53 -14.75 -8.63 -1.64
C PRO A 53 -15.57 -7.44 -2.14
N GLY A 54 -14.89 -6.45 -2.71
CA GLY A 54 -15.47 -5.22 -3.21
C GLY A 54 -15.64 -4.12 -2.16
N MET A 55 -15.95 -4.46 -0.90
CA MET A 55 -16.10 -3.46 0.16
C MET A 55 -14.75 -2.91 0.61
N THR A 56 -13.75 -3.78 0.78
CA THR A 56 -12.41 -3.37 1.20
C THR A 56 -11.73 -2.52 0.14
N GLU A 57 -11.83 -2.91 -1.13
CA GLU A 57 -11.32 -2.13 -2.26
C GLU A 57 -11.99 -0.75 -2.33
N ALA A 58 -13.31 -0.68 -2.14
CA ALA A 58 -14.05 0.59 -2.14
C ALA A 58 -13.58 1.50 -1.00
N ALA A 59 -13.47 0.99 0.23
CA ALA A 59 -13.01 1.78 1.37
C ALA A 59 -11.57 2.30 1.17
N LEU A 60 -10.67 1.46 0.65
CA LEU A 60 -9.30 1.88 0.34
C LEU A 60 -9.26 2.94 -0.78
N ALA A 61 -10.12 2.81 -1.79
CA ALA A 61 -10.27 3.79 -2.85
C ALA A 61 -10.78 5.14 -2.31
N GLU A 62 -11.80 5.13 -1.44
CA GLU A 62 -12.33 6.34 -0.81
C GLU A 62 -11.27 7.08 0.03
N ILE A 63 -10.43 6.33 0.78
CA ILE A 63 -9.31 6.91 1.55
C ILE A 63 -8.27 7.54 0.61
N ALA A 64 -7.92 6.86 -0.47
CA ALA A 64 -6.95 7.37 -1.44
C ALA A 64 -7.49 8.60 -2.19
N ASP A 65 -8.77 8.61 -2.54
CA ASP A 65 -9.47 9.77 -3.13
C ASP A 65 -9.43 10.96 -2.19
N GLU A 66 -9.76 10.74 -0.91
CA GLU A 66 -9.73 11.78 0.11
C GLU A 66 -8.32 12.34 0.31
N ALA A 67 -7.29 11.48 0.29
CA ALA A 67 -5.91 11.94 0.35
C ALA A 67 -5.55 12.82 -0.87
N CYS A 68 -5.95 12.43 -2.08
CA CYS A 68 -5.75 13.24 -3.28
C CYS A 68 -6.53 14.56 -3.26
N ARG A 69 -7.66 14.63 -2.55
CA ARG A 69 -8.41 15.87 -2.34
C ARG A 69 -7.74 16.81 -1.35
N ARG A 70 -7.17 16.26 -0.27
CA ARG A 70 -6.52 17.06 0.80
C ARG A 70 -5.14 17.54 0.42
N TRP A 71 -4.38 16.72 -0.32
CA TRP A 71 -3.01 16.99 -0.71
C TRP A 71 -2.87 16.89 -2.21
N ALA A 72 -2.01 17.74 -2.81
CA ALA A 72 -1.71 17.73 -4.24
C ALA A 72 -0.82 16.53 -4.63
N LEU A 73 -1.31 15.31 -4.37
CA LEU A 73 -0.60 14.07 -4.67
C LEU A 73 -0.59 13.81 -6.18
N MET A 74 0.58 13.43 -6.68
CA MET A 74 0.83 13.14 -8.08
C MET A 74 0.52 11.67 -8.42
N ALA A 75 0.73 10.77 -7.46
CA ALA A 75 0.37 9.37 -7.56
C ALA A 75 0.08 8.78 -6.17
N VAL A 76 -0.81 7.78 -6.13
CA VAL A 76 -1.11 6.97 -4.95
C VAL A 76 -1.21 5.51 -5.36
N THR A 77 -0.58 4.62 -4.62
CA THR A 77 -0.69 3.17 -4.79
C THR A 77 -0.91 2.51 -3.44
N VAL A 78 -1.96 1.69 -3.35
CA VAL A 78 -2.28 0.87 -2.19
C VAL A 78 -2.38 -0.58 -2.65
N VAL A 79 -1.58 -1.46 -2.06
CA VAL A 79 -1.69 -2.91 -2.25
C VAL A 79 -1.84 -3.54 -0.88
N HIS A 80 -2.95 -4.24 -0.64
CA HIS A 80 -3.22 -4.90 0.62
C HIS A 80 -3.33 -6.41 0.40
N ARG A 81 -2.63 -7.19 1.23
CA ARG A 81 -2.67 -8.64 1.19
C ARG A 81 -3.73 -9.21 2.11
N VAL A 82 -4.29 -10.34 1.70
CA VAL A 82 -5.30 -11.11 2.44
C VAL A 82 -4.91 -12.59 2.46
N GLY A 83 -5.58 -13.35 3.31
CA GLY A 83 -5.24 -14.76 3.59
C GLY A 83 -4.25 -14.91 4.74
N ALA A 84 -3.63 -16.08 4.79
CA ALA A 84 -2.68 -16.48 5.81
C ALA A 84 -1.30 -15.83 5.58
N LEU A 85 -0.82 -15.10 6.59
CA LEU A 85 0.47 -14.40 6.55
C LEU A 85 1.32 -14.77 7.78
N ALA A 86 2.52 -15.27 7.53
CA ALA A 86 3.48 -15.61 8.57
C ALA A 86 4.17 -14.34 9.15
N PRO A 87 4.70 -14.39 10.39
CA PRO A 87 5.56 -13.34 10.93
C PRO A 87 6.66 -12.90 9.96
N GLY A 88 6.84 -11.58 9.81
CA GLY A 88 7.77 -10.97 8.87
C GLY A 88 7.22 -10.80 7.44
N ALA A 89 6.11 -11.45 7.08
CA ALA A 89 5.50 -11.28 5.77
C ALA A 89 4.96 -9.85 5.57
N GLN A 90 5.00 -9.37 4.32
CA GLN A 90 4.40 -8.08 3.97
C GLN A 90 2.87 -8.20 3.98
N ILE A 91 2.20 -7.21 4.57
CA ILE A 91 0.74 -7.13 4.65
C ILE A 91 0.24 -6.06 3.69
N VAL A 92 0.79 -4.85 3.78
CA VAL A 92 0.26 -3.69 3.05
C VAL A 92 1.40 -2.83 2.55
N PHE A 93 1.27 -2.35 1.31
CA PHE A 93 2.07 -1.28 0.75
C PHE A 93 1.17 -0.06 0.55
N VAL A 94 1.62 1.09 1.04
CA VAL A 94 1.07 2.41 0.68
C VAL A 94 2.21 3.24 0.14
N GLY A 95 2.04 3.79 -1.06
CA GLY A 95 3.02 4.65 -1.68
C GLY A 95 2.37 5.90 -2.27
N VAL A 96 3.01 7.05 -2.06
CA VAL A 96 2.55 8.34 -2.57
C VAL A 96 3.70 9.08 -3.24
N ALA A 97 3.38 9.86 -4.27
CA ALA A 97 4.32 10.78 -4.91
C ALA A 97 3.79 12.21 -4.85
N GLY A 98 4.69 13.17 -4.67
CA GLY A 98 4.40 14.60 -4.67
C GLY A 98 5.55 15.42 -5.25
N ALA A 99 5.28 16.70 -5.54
CA ALA A 99 6.33 17.64 -5.95
C ALA A 99 7.37 17.87 -4.84
N HIS A 100 6.95 17.75 -3.59
CA HIS A 100 7.78 17.94 -2.40
C HIS A 100 7.45 16.88 -1.34
N ARG A 101 8.29 16.78 -0.30
CA ARG A 101 8.21 15.74 0.74
C ARG A 101 7.19 15.99 1.87
N GLY A 102 6.41 17.06 1.80
CA GLY A 102 5.58 17.57 2.91
C GLY A 102 4.11 17.70 2.55
#